data_AF-A0A310S9T3-F1
#
_entry.id   AF-A0A310S9T3-F1
#
_cell.length_a   1.000
_cell.length_b   1.000
_cell.length_c   1.000
_cell.angle_alpha   90.00
_cell.angle_beta   90.00
_cell.angle_gamma   90.00
#
_symmetry.space_group_name_H-M   'P 1'
#
loop_
_entity.id
_entity.type
_entity.pdbx_description
1 polymer ?
#
loop_
_entity_poly.entity_id
_entity_poly.type
_entity_poly.pdbx_seq_one_letter_code
_entity_poly.pdbx_strand_id
1 'polypeptide(L)'
;IPLSKYIPPMKEPLIKKPIEWDQPLIDTSFQFPPTETILEKLASKLIKIRRRKLKKHKRIKLRKKMKFVWAKARINRNIQREKLFQAELLAKIKKAHAFNAKQYVEDKLKSLDQEVLPKTYRGEILPMAMIKQFLKEKQERKDRKLNRPRL
;
A
#
# COMPACT_ATOMS: atom_id res chain seq x y z
N ILE A 1 32.55 -44.27 79.34
CA ILE A 1 31.67 -43.62 80.35
C ILE A 1 31.33 -42.23 79.81
N PRO A 2 30.07 -41.89 79.47
CA PRO A 2 29.77 -40.58 78.89
C PRO A 2 29.78 -39.48 79.95
N LEU A 3 30.47 -38.38 79.65
CA LEU A 3 30.76 -37.19 80.48
C LEU A 3 29.54 -36.30 80.81
N SER A 4 28.31 -36.82 80.78
CA SER A 4 27.09 -35.99 80.79
C SER A 4 26.66 -35.44 82.16
N LYS A 5 27.47 -35.56 83.23
CA LYS A 5 27.00 -35.31 84.60
C LYS A 5 27.55 -34.09 85.33
N TYR A 6 28.33 -33.23 84.68
CA TYR A 6 28.81 -31.99 85.31
C TYR A 6 28.69 -30.80 84.36
N ILE A 7 27.54 -30.14 84.36
CA ILE A 7 27.41 -28.77 83.89
C ILE A 7 26.91 -27.95 85.10
N PRO A 8 27.70 -26.99 85.63
CA PRO A 8 27.23 -26.12 86.69
C PRO A 8 26.13 -25.20 86.13
N PRO A 9 25.09 -24.88 86.92
CA PRO A 9 24.03 -24.00 86.45
C PRO A 9 24.59 -22.60 86.16
N MET A 10 24.21 -22.07 84.99
CA MET A 10 24.65 -20.78 84.47
C MET A 10 24.17 -19.64 85.39
N LYS A 11 25.09 -18.81 85.91
CA LYS A 11 24.72 -17.61 86.66
C LYS A 11 24.25 -16.54 85.68
N GLU A 12 23.01 -16.09 85.81
CA GLU A 12 22.48 -14.97 85.03
C GLU A 12 23.20 -13.66 85.43
N PRO A 13 23.56 -12.80 84.45
CA PRO A 13 24.20 -11.52 84.76
C PRO A 13 23.21 -10.60 85.46
N LEU A 14 23.62 -10.05 86.62
CA LEU A 14 22.79 -9.19 87.49
C LEU A 14 22.43 -7.82 86.87
N ILE A 15 22.97 -7.48 85.69
CA ILE A 15 22.76 -6.19 85.04
C ILE A 15 22.26 -6.44 83.61
N LYS A 16 20.97 -6.21 83.38
CA LYS A 16 20.37 -6.18 82.04
C LYS A 16 20.71 -4.85 81.38
N LYS A 17 21.54 -4.85 80.34
CA LYS A 17 21.67 -3.68 79.45
C LYS A 17 20.43 -3.61 78.55
N PRO A 18 19.86 -2.42 78.29
CA PRO A 18 18.78 -2.28 77.33
C PRO A 18 19.23 -2.71 75.92
N ILE A 19 18.30 -3.28 75.16
CA ILE A 19 18.52 -3.65 73.76
C ILE A 19 18.54 -2.36 72.93
N GLU A 20 19.68 -2.03 72.32
CA GLU A 20 19.73 -1.02 71.26
C GLU A 20 19.20 -1.64 69.98
N TRP A 21 18.12 -1.06 69.46
CA TRP A 21 17.54 -1.45 68.18
C TRP A 21 18.10 -0.53 67.10
N ASP A 22 18.83 -1.10 66.14
CA ASP A 22 19.21 -0.36 64.94
C ASP A 22 17.95 0.01 64.15
N GLN A 23 17.85 1.27 63.71
CA GLN A 23 16.73 1.72 62.89
C GLN A 23 16.73 0.98 61.55
N PRO A 24 15.56 0.55 61.03
CA PRO A 24 15.51 -0.17 59.77
C PRO A 24 15.99 0.73 58.63
N LEU A 25 16.92 0.22 57.81
CA LEU A 25 17.29 0.85 56.53
C LEU A 25 16.05 0.85 55.63
N ILE A 26 15.38 2.00 55.52
CA ILE A 26 14.26 2.18 54.59
C ILE A 26 14.87 2.33 53.20
N ASP A 27 14.82 1.27 52.40
CA ASP A 27 15.19 1.33 50.98
C ASP A 27 14.17 2.21 50.21
N THR A 28 14.43 3.50 50.12
CA THR A 28 13.55 4.49 49.47
C THR A 28 13.59 4.48 47.93
N SER A 29 14.22 3.48 47.29
CA SER A 29 14.54 3.54 45.85
C SER A 29 13.66 2.70 44.93
N PHE A 30 12.64 1.99 45.43
CA PHE A 30 11.68 1.29 44.54
C PHE A 30 10.50 2.21 44.17
N GLN A 31 10.71 3.12 43.22
CA GLN A 31 9.61 3.87 42.62
C GLN A 31 8.91 3.00 41.56
N PHE A 32 7.63 2.66 41.80
CA PHE A 32 6.78 2.12 40.73
C PHE A 32 6.67 3.17 39.60
N PRO A 33 6.75 2.76 38.32
CA PRO A 33 6.61 3.69 37.21
C PRO A 33 5.25 4.40 37.27
N PRO A 34 5.16 5.69 36.85
CA PRO A 34 3.94 6.47 36.96
C PRO A 34 2.80 5.83 36.17
N THR A 35 1.84 5.25 36.90
CA THR A 35 0.73 4.42 36.39
C THR A 35 -0.26 5.23 35.54
N GLU A 36 -0.36 6.53 35.76
CA GLU A 36 -1.34 7.42 35.13
C GLU A 36 -1.20 7.47 33.60
N THR A 37 0.02 7.66 33.09
CA THR A 37 0.28 7.70 31.64
C THR A 37 -0.01 6.37 30.94
N ILE A 38 0.11 5.26 31.67
CA ILE A 38 -0.20 3.91 31.17
C ILE A 38 -1.73 3.74 31.10
N LEU A 39 -2.47 4.19 32.11
CA LEU A 39 -3.93 4.13 32.16
C LEU A 39 -4.60 4.92 31.02
N GLU A 40 -4.12 6.12 30.70
CA GLU A 40 -4.65 6.92 29.58
C GLU A 40 -4.41 6.27 28.21
N LYS A 41 -3.21 5.70 28.01
CA LYS A 41 -2.86 4.94 26.80
C LYS A 41 -3.73 3.69 26.66
N LEU A 42 -4.03 3.01 27.75
CA LEU A 42 -4.93 1.85 27.79
C LEU A 42 -6.39 2.26 27.51
N ALA A 43 -6.87 3.36 28.11
CA ALA A 43 -8.21 3.90 27.88
C ALA A 43 -8.42 4.31 26.41
N SER A 44 -7.43 4.97 25.82
CA SER A 44 -7.43 5.34 24.40
C SER A 44 -7.50 4.10 23.47
N LYS A 45 -6.75 3.03 23.79
CA LYS A 45 -6.84 1.75 23.06
C LYS A 45 -8.23 1.14 23.20
N LEU A 46 -8.82 1.18 24.39
CA LEU A 46 -10.14 0.65 24.69
C LEU A 46 -11.23 1.35 23.86
N ILE A 47 -11.17 2.68 23.73
CA ILE A 47 -12.08 3.45 22.87
C ILE A 47 -11.97 3.02 21.40
N LYS A 48 -10.73 2.87 20.88
CA LYS A 48 -10.50 2.39 19.51
C LYS A 48 -11.08 0.98 19.29
N ILE A 49 -10.88 0.08 20.26
CA ILE A 49 -11.42 -1.29 20.23
C ILE A 49 -12.94 -1.26 20.24
N ARG A 50 -13.57 -0.49 21.13
CA ARG A 50 -15.05 -0.34 21.20
C ARG A 50 -15.63 0.21 19.91
N ARG A 51 -15.01 1.23 19.31
CA ARG A 51 -15.43 1.77 17.99
C ARG A 51 -15.35 0.70 16.89
N ARG A 52 -14.24 -0.04 16.83
CA ARG A 52 -14.06 -1.16 15.87
C ARG A 52 -15.07 -2.28 16.10
N LYS A 53 -15.33 -2.65 17.36
CA LYS A 53 -16.36 -3.63 17.77
C LYS A 53 -17.73 -3.18 17.27
N LEU A 54 -18.12 -1.93 17.55
CA LEU A 54 -19.43 -1.41 17.16
C LEU A 54 -19.57 -1.34 15.63
N LYS A 55 -18.53 -0.90 14.89
CA LYS A 55 -18.51 -0.92 13.42
C LYS A 55 -18.66 -2.34 12.87
N LYS A 56 -17.94 -3.33 13.42
CA LYS A 56 -18.07 -4.74 13.02
C LYS A 56 -19.47 -5.27 13.31
N HIS A 57 -20.03 -5.00 14.49
CA HIS A 57 -21.37 -5.43 14.90
C HIS A 57 -22.45 -4.84 13.97
N LYS A 58 -22.44 -3.51 13.77
CA LYS A 58 -23.37 -2.84 12.86
C LYS A 58 -23.26 -3.36 11.44
N ARG A 59 -22.03 -3.59 10.94
CA ARG A 59 -21.79 -4.19 9.63
C ARG A 59 -22.40 -5.59 9.54
N ILE A 60 -22.17 -6.46 10.51
CA ILE A 60 -22.75 -7.82 10.51
C ILE A 60 -24.28 -7.75 10.51
N LYS A 61 -24.89 -6.87 11.32
CA LYS A 61 -26.35 -6.67 11.35
C LYS A 61 -26.87 -6.21 9.98
N LEU A 62 -26.19 -5.27 9.34
CA LEU A 62 -26.51 -4.82 7.97
C LEU A 62 -26.42 -5.97 6.96
N ARG A 63 -25.37 -6.79 7.03
CA ARG A 63 -25.20 -7.91 6.09
C ARG A 63 -26.28 -8.97 6.21
N LYS A 64 -26.72 -9.25 7.44
CA LYS A 64 -27.85 -10.16 7.69
C LYS A 64 -29.15 -9.57 7.12
N LYS A 65 -29.42 -8.28 7.38
CA LYS A 65 -30.61 -7.57 6.87
C LYS A 65 -30.65 -7.50 5.34
N MET A 66 -29.52 -7.20 4.69
CA MET A 66 -29.44 -6.96 3.24
C MET A 66 -28.98 -8.18 2.43
N LYS A 67 -28.92 -9.38 3.02
CA LYS A 67 -28.34 -10.59 2.39
C LYS A 67 -28.85 -10.82 0.97
N PHE A 68 -30.16 -10.79 0.78
CA PHE A 68 -30.81 -11.08 -0.51
C PHE A 68 -30.63 -9.97 -1.53
N VAL A 69 -30.72 -8.70 -1.10
CA VAL A 69 -30.49 -7.53 -1.96
C VAL A 69 -29.08 -7.58 -2.56
N TRP A 70 -28.08 -7.84 -1.74
CA TRP A 70 -26.70 -7.94 -2.23
C TRP A 70 -26.43 -9.22 -3.01
N ALA A 71 -27.11 -10.32 -2.71
CA ALA A 71 -27.05 -11.52 -3.54
C ALA A 71 -27.57 -11.23 -4.95
N LYS A 72 -28.73 -10.57 -5.07
CA LYS A 72 -29.28 -10.11 -6.36
C LYS A 72 -28.30 -9.19 -7.10
N ALA A 73 -27.75 -8.20 -6.42
CA ALA A 73 -26.75 -7.29 -7.00
C ALA A 73 -25.44 -8.01 -7.40
N ARG A 74 -25.05 -9.07 -6.70
CA ARG A 74 -23.89 -9.91 -7.08
C ARG A 74 -24.19 -10.71 -8.34
N ILE A 75 -25.35 -11.37 -8.40
CA ILE A 75 -25.78 -12.15 -9.56
C ILE A 75 -25.82 -11.26 -10.80
N ASN A 76 -26.45 -10.09 -10.72
CA ASN A 76 -26.53 -9.15 -11.84
C ASN A 76 -25.15 -8.70 -12.34
N ARG A 77 -24.22 -8.38 -11.42
CA ARG A 77 -22.83 -8.04 -11.80
C ARG A 77 -22.11 -9.20 -12.46
N ASN A 78 -22.33 -10.43 -12.02
CA ASN A 78 -21.72 -11.60 -12.64
C ASN A 78 -22.29 -11.83 -14.05
N ILE A 79 -23.60 -11.72 -14.24
CA ILE A 79 -24.23 -11.81 -15.56
C ILE A 79 -23.69 -10.73 -16.50
N GLN A 80 -23.56 -9.49 -16.02
CA GLN A 80 -23.02 -8.40 -16.83
C GLN A 80 -21.57 -8.65 -17.24
N ARG A 81 -20.73 -9.13 -16.31
CA ARG A 81 -19.34 -9.50 -16.61
C ARG A 81 -19.27 -10.63 -17.63
N GLU A 82 -20.10 -11.65 -17.48
CA GLU A 82 -20.16 -12.78 -18.40
C GLU A 82 -20.57 -12.32 -19.81
N LYS A 83 -21.59 -11.47 -19.92
CA LYS A 83 -22.00 -10.89 -21.21
C LYS A 83 -20.89 -10.08 -21.86
N LEU A 84 -20.17 -9.25 -21.10
CA LEU A 84 -19.05 -8.47 -21.62
C LEU A 84 -17.94 -9.40 -22.11
N PHE A 85 -17.60 -10.43 -21.33
CA PHE A 85 -16.60 -11.42 -21.69
C PHE A 85 -16.97 -12.18 -22.97
N GLN A 86 -18.22 -12.64 -23.08
CA GLN A 86 -18.72 -13.30 -24.29
C GLN A 86 -18.70 -12.37 -25.51
N ALA A 87 -19.08 -11.11 -25.35
CA ALA A 87 -19.02 -10.12 -26.42
C ALA A 87 -17.57 -9.89 -26.90
N GLU A 88 -16.60 -9.82 -25.98
CA GLU A 88 -15.18 -9.71 -26.33
C GLU A 88 -14.68 -10.95 -27.09
N LEU A 89 -15.06 -12.15 -26.67
CA LEU A 89 -14.70 -13.39 -27.37
C LEU A 89 -15.29 -13.42 -28.78
N LEU A 90 -16.58 -13.13 -28.92
CA LEU A 90 -17.23 -13.05 -30.24
C LEU A 90 -16.58 -11.98 -31.12
N ALA A 91 -16.20 -10.84 -30.56
CA ALA A 91 -15.48 -9.81 -31.30
C ALA A 91 -14.12 -10.30 -31.80
N LYS A 92 -13.36 -11.04 -30.99
CA LYS A 92 -12.09 -11.66 -31.40
C LYS A 92 -12.29 -12.69 -32.51
N ILE A 93 -13.29 -13.56 -32.37
CA ILE A 93 -13.64 -14.57 -33.39
C ILE A 93 -14.03 -13.89 -34.70
N LYS A 94 -14.89 -12.87 -34.66
CA LYS A 94 -15.28 -12.10 -35.85
C LYS A 94 -14.09 -11.42 -36.51
N LYS A 95 -13.18 -10.82 -35.73
CA LYS A 95 -11.94 -10.24 -36.25
C LYS A 95 -11.04 -11.29 -36.90
N ALA A 96 -10.95 -12.48 -36.32
CA ALA A 96 -10.17 -13.57 -36.89
C ALA A 96 -10.79 -14.10 -38.20
N HIS A 97 -12.11 -14.26 -38.27
CA HIS A 97 -12.78 -14.66 -39.52
C HIS A 97 -12.69 -13.59 -40.62
N ALA A 98 -12.77 -12.32 -40.25
CA ALA A 98 -12.63 -11.21 -41.19
C ALA A 98 -11.16 -10.90 -41.54
N PHE A 99 -10.20 -11.64 -40.98
CA PHE A 99 -8.78 -11.38 -41.22
C PHE A 99 -8.39 -11.78 -42.64
N ASN A 100 -8.00 -10.79 -43.44
CA ASN A 100 -7.41 -11.01 -44.75
C ASN A 100 -5.91 -10.70 -44.70
N ALA A 101 -5.09 -11.74 -44.93
CA ALA A 101 -3.64 -11.62 -44.86
C ALA A 101 -3.05 -10.63 -45.87
N LYS A 102 -3.60 -10.58 -47.09
CA LYS A 102 -3.12 -9.67 -48.13
C LYS A 102 -3.34 -8.21 -47.73
N GLN A 103 -4.56 -7.90 -47.30
CA GLN A 103 -4.91 -6.56 -46.84
C GLN A 103 -4.08 -6.15 -45.61
N TYR A 104 -3.84 -7.06 -44.68
CA TYR A 104 -2.99 -6.80 -43.52
C TYR A 104 -1.56 -6.42 -43.92
N VAL A 105 -0.96 -7.11 -44.91
CA VAL A 105 0.38 -6.78 -45.41
C VAL A 105 0.37 -5.43 -46.13
N GLU A 106 -0.62 -5.17 -46.98
CA GLU A 106 -0.78 -3.88 -47.67
C GLU A 106 -0.90 -2.71 -46.67
N ASP A 107 -1.72 -2.87 -45.62
CA ASP A 107 -1.87 -1.87 -44.56
C ASP A 107 -0.55 -1.63 -43.79
N LYS A 108 0.26 -2.69 -43.59
CA LYS A 108 1.57 -2.56 -42.95
C LYS A 108 2.58 -1.84 -43.84
N LEU A 109 2.64 -2.17 -45.12
CA LEU A 109 3.49 -1.45 -46.08
C LEU A 109 3.07 0.03 -46.15
N LYS A 110 1.77 0.30 -46.26
CA LYS A 110 1.24 1.67 -46.24
C LYS A 110 1.57 2.43 -44.95
N SER A 111 1.56 1.76 -43.80
CA SER A 111 1.94 2.37 -42.51
C SER A 111 3.44 2.69 -42.45
N LEU A 112 4.29 1.89 -43.12
CA LEU A 112 5.72 2.16 -43.23
C LEU A 112 6.00 3.31 -44.20
N ASP A 113 5.24 3.38 -45.29
CA ASP A 113 5.35 4.44 -46.31
C ASP A 113 4.78 5.79 -45.81
N GLN A 114 3.95 5.78 -44.77
CA GLN A 114 3.35 6.99 -44.22
C GLN A 114 4.42 7.89 -43.57
N GLU A 115 4.57 9.11 -44.10
CA GLU A 115 5.47 10.13 -43.55
C GLU A 115 5.08 10.48 -42.10
N VAL A 116 5.91 10.09 -41.13
CA VAL A 116 5.75 10.49 -39.72
C VAL A 116 6.27 11.92 -39.54
N LEU A 117 5.35 12.86 -39.40
CA LEU A 117 5.68 14.26 -39.11
C LEU A 117 5.89 14.48 -37.60
N PRO A 118 6.89 15.29 -37.20
CA PRO A 118 7.05 15.66 -35.80
C PRO A 118 5.88 16.55 -35.34
N LYS A 119 5.51 16.44 -34.06
CA LYS A 119 4.43 17.25 -33.46
C LYS A 119 4.85 18.70 -33.19
N THR A 120 6.16 18.94 -33.13
CA THR A 120 6.76 20.24 -32.83
C THR A 120 7.78 20.60 -33.88
N TYR A 121 7.97 21.91 -34.10
CA TYR A 121 9.02 22.44 -34.96
C TYR A 121 9.70 23.61 -34.26
N ARG A 122 11.03 23.56 -34.12
CA ARG A 122 11.83 24.55 -33.36
C ARG A 122 11.38 24.78 -31.90
N GLY A 123 10.73 23.78 -31.29
CA GLY A 123 10.28 23.83 -29.89
C GLY A 123 8.82 24.22 -29.71
N GLU A 124 8.16 24.78 -30.72
CA GLU A 124 6.75 25.17 -30.66
C GLU A 124 5.84 24.07 -31.23
N ILE A 125 4.64 23.92 -30.65
CA ILE A 125 3.58 23.03 -31.16
C ILE A 125 2.83 23.80 -32.24
N LEU A 126 2.96 23.36 -33.48
CA LEU A 126 2.39 24.03 -34.64
C LEU A 126 1.44 23.07 -35.40
N PRO A 127 0.51 23.61 -36.20
CA PRO A 127 -0.35 22.79 -37.06
C PRO A 127 0.47 21.91 -38.01
N MET A 128 0.02 20.67 -38.21
CA MET A 128 0.75 19.66 -38.97
C MET A 128 1.05 20.07 -40.42
N ALA A 129 0.13 20.82 -41.04
CA ALA A 129 0.31 21.38 -42.38
C ALA A 129 1.50 22.36 -42.45
N MET A 130 1.64 23.22 -41.43
CA MET A 130 2.70 24.21 -41.36
C MET A 130 4.07 23.54 -41.11
N ILE A 131 4.12 22.53 -40.24
CA ILE A 131 5.34 21.73 -40.02
C ILE A 131 5.78 21.05 -41.32
N LYS A 132 4.83 20.49 -42.09
CA LYS A 132 5.12 19.88 -43.40
C LYS A 132 5.73 20.89 -44.37
N GLN A 133 5.17 22.10 -44.46
CA GLN A 133 5.72 23.18 -45.29
C GLN A 133 7.14 23.55 -44.87
N PHE A 134 7.39 23.73 -43.56
CA PHE A 134 8.71 24.09 -43.06
C PHE A 134 9.77 22.99 -43.25
N LEU A 135 9.37 21.71 -43.16
CA LEU A 135 10.27 20.60 -43.45
C LEU A 135 10.61 20.54 -44.94
N LYS A 136 9.61 20.75 -45.81
CA LYS A 136 9.80 20.78 -47.26
C LYS A 136 10.71 21.92 -47.70
N GLU A 137 10.48 23.14 -47.21
CA GLU A 137 11.33 24.30 -47.49
C GLU A 137 12.78 24.07 -47.03
N LYS A 138 12.96 23.43 -45.86
CA LYS A 138 14.28 23.07 -45.34
C LYS A 138 14.98 22.03 -46.22
N GLN A 139 14.26 21.06 -46.78
CA GLN A 139 14.79 20.09 -47.75
C GLN A 139 15.17 20.78 -49.06
N GLU A 140 14.27 21.57 -49.67
CA GLU A 140 14.54 22.30 -50.91
C GLU A 140 15.78 23.21 -50.79
N ARG A 141 15.94 23.88 -49.65
CA ARG A 141 17.12 24.71 -49.38
C ARG A 141 18.40 23.89 -49.29
N LYS A 142 18.36 22.63 -48.82
CA LYS A 142 19.51 21.72 -48.84
C LYS A 142 19.81 21.26 -50.27
N ASP A 143 18.79 20.90 -51.04
CA ASP A 143 18.94 20.39 -52.41
C ASP A 143 19.51 21.46 -53.34
N ARG A 144 19.05 22.71 -53.24
CA ARG A 144 19.63 23.86 -53.97
C ARG A 144 21.12 24.06 -53.69
N LYS A 145 21.56 23.78 -52.46
CA LYS A 145 22.99 23.87 -52.10
C LYS A 145 23.80 22.72 -52.68
N LEU A 146 23.25 21.50 -52.68
CA LEU A 146 23.87 20.30 -53.23
C LEU A 146 23.99 20.37 -54.76
N ASN A 147 22.92 20.78 -55.43
CA ASN A 147 22.83 20.88 -56.90
C ASN A 147 23.42 22.18 -57.46
N ARG A 148 24.18 22.95 -56.67
CA ARG A 148 24.89 24.10 -57.23
C ARG A 148 25.97 23.56 -58.19
N PRO A 149 26.02 24.00 -59.45
CA PRO A 149 27.09 23.60 -60.35
C PRO A 149 28.43 24.02 -59.73
N ARG A 150 29.39 23.09 -59.68
CA ARG A 150 30.76 23.41 -59.28
C ARG A 150 31.44 24.02 -60.50
N LEU A 151 31.83 25.28 -60.37
CA LEU A 151 32.74 25.97 -61.30
C LEU A 151 34.16 25.41 -61.11
#